data_AF-T1B0W7-F1
#
_entry.id   AF-T1B0W7-F1
#
_cell.length_a   1.000
_cell.length_b   1.000
_cell.length_c   1.000
_cell.angle_alpha   90.00
_cell.angle_beta   90.00
_cell.angle_gamma   90.00
#
_symmetry.space_group_name_H-M   'P 1'
#
loop_
_entity.id
_entity.type
_entity.pdbx_description
1 polymer ?
#
loop_
_entity_poly.entity_id
_entity_poly.type
_entity_poly.pdbx_seq_one_letter_code
_entity_poly.pdbx_strand_id
1 'polypeptide(L)'
;MDGHFVPNLTMGPDLVKAIRRCTDLELEAHLMLQNPDRYYKDFLEAGADLPLIHVESPVNTGILLKNITREGSRYGIVINSETPFEKVLPFLEDAALLLIMSVHPGFSGSEFHSRFCVQDSRSSLIYR
;
A
#
# COMPACT_ATOMS: atom_id res chain seq x y z
N MET A 1 -0.48 -10.49 -2.41
CA MET A 1 0.92 -10.84 -2.75
C MET A 1 0.88 -11.80 -3.92
N ASP A 2 1.74 -11.62 -4.92
CA ASP A 2 1.72 -12.39 -6.19
C ASP A 2 2.86 -13.39 -6.37
N GLY A 3 3.69 -13.61 -5.35
CA GLY A 3 4.88 -14.47 -5.45
C GLY A 3 6.04 -13.88 -6.27
N HIS A 4 5.88 -12.69 -6.86
CA HIS A 4 6.90 -12.05 -7.70
C HIS A 4 7.47 -10.80 -7.03
N PHE A 5 6.61 -9.89 -6.56
CA PHE A 5 7.07 -8.71 -5.81
C PHE A 5 7.63 -9.08 -4.43
N VAL A 6 7.02 -10.08 -3.81
CA VAL A 6 7.51 -10.73 -2.59
C VAL A 6 7.47 -12.24 -2.81
N PRO A 7 8.37 -13.03 -2.18
CA PRO A 7 8.44 -14.49 -2.36
C PRO A 7 7.35 -15.22 -1.56
N ASN A 8 6.10 -14.73 -1.64
CA ASN A 8 4.94 -15.32 -1.01
C ASN A 8 3.69 -15.05 -1.86
N LEU A 9 2.81 -16.03 -1.93
CA LEU A 9 1.54 -15.95 -2.64
C LEU A 9 0.41 -15.98 -1.60
N THR A 10 -0.46 -14.98 -1.64
CA THR A 10 -1.56 -14.89 -0.68
C THR A 10 -2.91 -14.92 -1.38
N MET A 11 -3.63 -13.81 -1.31
CA MET A 11 -5.04 -13.74 -1.63
C MET A 11 -5.26 -12.67 -2.70
N GLY A 12 -6.19 -12.94 -3.60
CA GLY A 12 -6.58 -12.05 -4.67
C GLY A 12 -7.95 -11.40 -4.43
N PRO A 13 -8.52 -10.76 -5.48
CA PRO A 13 -9.79 -10.04 -5.41
C PRO A 13 -10.97 -10.88 -4.92
N ASP A 14 -11.02 -12.18 -5.19
CA ASP A 14 -12.11 -13.06 -4.75
C ASP A 14 -12.28 -13.09 -3.23
N LEU A 15 -11.19 -12.99 -2.48
CA LEU A 15 -11.27 -12.90 -1.02
C LEU A 15 -11.79 -11.54 -0.58
N VAL A 16 -11.34 -10.45 -1.20
CA VAL A 16 -11.86 -9.10 -0.92
C VAL A 16 -13.37 -9.09 -1.11
N LYS A 17 -13.86 -9.67 -2.20
CA LYS A 17 -15.29 -9.83 -2.48
C LYS A 17 -16.01 -10.66 -1.43
N ALA A 18 -15.36 -11.68 -0.88
CA ALA A 18 -15.92 -12.47 0.21
C ALA A 18 -16.02 -11.67 1.51
N ILE A 19 -14.96 -10.93 1.87
CA ILE A 19 -14.91 -10.10 3.07
C ILE A 19 -15.90 -8.95 3.00
N ARG A 20 -16.03 -8.29 1.84
CA ARG A 20 -16.97 -7.18 1.63
C ARG A 20 -18.41 -7.55 1.96
N ARG A 21 -18.81 -8.81 1.78
CA ARG A 21 -20.17 -9.28 2.15
C ARG A 21 -20.41 -9.38 3.67
N CYS A 22 -19.35 -9.33 4.47
CA CYS A 22 -19.40 -9.58 5.91
C CYS A 22 -19.20 -8.30 6.74
N THR A 23 -18.89 -7.16 6.12
CA THR A 23 -18.62 -5.90 6.81
C THR A 23 -18.95 -4.72 5.90
N ASP A 24 -19.20 -3.54 6.48
CA ASP A 24 -19.31 -2.25 5.80
C ASP A 24 -18.12 -1.32 6.12
N LEU A 25 -17.13 -1.79 6.89
CA LEU A 25 -15.91 -1.03 7.22
C LEU A 25 -15.03 -0.80 5.98
N GLU A 26 -14.20 0.24 6.01
CA GLU A 26 -13.23 0.52 4.93
C GLU A 26 -12.27 -0.67 4.76
N LEU A 27 -12.10 -1.14 3.52
CA LEU A 27 -11.21 -2.24 3.15
C LEU A 27 -9.98 -1.73 2.40
N GLU A 28 -8.84 -1.79 3.07
CA GLU A 28 -7.53 -1.47 2.48
C GLU A 28 -6.93 -2.71 1.81
N ALA A 29 -6.67 -2.62 0.51
CA ALA A 29 -6.01 -3.67 -0.26
C ALA A 29 -4.52 -3.38 -0.39
N HIS A 30 -3.70 -4.02 0.45
CA HIS A 30 -2.24 -3.87 0.38
C HIS A 30 -1.64 -4.65 -0.79
N LEU A 31 -1.38 -3.96 -1.91
CA LEU A 31 -0.98 -4.56 -3.17
C LEU A 31 0.54 -4.76 -3.24
N MET A 32 1.02 -5.83 -2.62
CA MET A 32 2.37 -6.37 -2.85
C MET A 32 2.41 -7.14 -4.18
N LEU A 33 2.39 -6.42 -5.31
CA LEU A 33 2.30 -6.96 -6.66
C LEU A 33 3.40 -6.40 -7.56
N GLN A 34 3.86 -7.19 -8.54
CA GLN A 34 4.85 -6.75 -9.52
C GLN A 34 4.23 -5.79 -10.54
N ASN A 35 2.96 -6.00 -10.90
CA ASN A 35 2.25 -5.21 -11.89
C ASN A 35 0.93 -4.67 -11.31
N PRO A 36 0.96 -3.81 -10.27
CA PRO A 36 -0.26 -3.34 -9.63
C PRO A 36 -1.16 -2.52 -10.57
N ASP A 37 -0.58 -1.90 -11.60
CA ASP A 37 -1.27 -1.19 -12.67
C ASP A 37 -2.27 -2.04 -13.45
N ARG A 38 -2.05 -3.36 -13.51
CA ARG A 38 -2.95 -4.30 -14.18
C ARG A 38 -4.08 -4.80 -13.29
N TYR A 39 -3.89 -4.81 -11.98
CA TYR A 39 -4.77 -5.53 -11.05
C TYR A 39 -5.53 -4.63 -10.08
N TYR A 40 -5.11 -3.37 -9.87
CA TYR A 40 -5.75 -2.52 -8.85
C TYR A 40 -7.28 -2.38 -9.05
N LYS A 41 -7.74 -2.36 -10.32
CA LYS A 41 -9.16 -2.31 -10.66
C LYS A 41 -9.92 -3.54 -10.19
N ASP A 42 -9.34 -4.73 -10.36
CA ASP A 42 -9.98 -5.97 -9.90
C ASP A 42 -10.22 -5.94 -8.39
N PHE A 43 -9.29 -5.35 -7.62
CA PHE A 43 -9.45 -5.16 -6.18
C PHE A 43 -10.53 -4.12 -5.85
N LEU A 44 -10.58 -2.99 -6.56
CA LEU A 44 -11.63 -1.98 -6.41
C LEU A 44 -13.02 -2.56 -6.74
N GLU A 45 -13.16 -3.28 -7.85
CA GLU A 45 -14.40 -3.94 -8.28
C GLU A 45 -14.84 -5.05 -7.31
N ALA A 46 -13.88 -5.72 -6.66
CA ALA A 46 -14.16 -6.67 -5.60
C ALA A 46 -14.65 -6.02 -4.29
N GLY A 47 -14.59 -4.69 -4.17
CA GLY A 47 -15.07 -3.94 -3.01
C GLY A 47 -13.97 -3.47 -2.06
N ALA A 48 -12.70 -3.42 -2.50
CA ALA A 48 -11.69 -2.66 -1.77
C ALA A 48 -11.98 -1.17 -1.92
N ASP A 49 -11.88 -0.44 -0.81
CA ASP A 49 -12.08 1.01 -0.78
C ASP A 49 -10.78 1.76 -1.06
N LEU A 50 -9.64 1.17 -0.67
CA LEU A 50 -8.34 1.82 -0.76
C LEU A 50 -7.22 0.86 -1.20
N PRO A 51 -6.78 0.89 -2.47
CA PRO A 51 -5.60 0.17 -2.91
C PRO A 51 -4.34 0.87 -2.38
N LEU A 52 -3.47 0.12 -1.70
CA LEU A 52 -2.18 0.60 -1.22
C LEU A 52 -1.07 0.15 -2.16
N ILE A 53 -0.36 1.10 -2.76
CA ILE A 53 0.63 0.86 -3.82
C ILE A 53 2.05 1.10 -3.29
N HIS A 54 2.93 0.11 -3.42
CA HIS A 54 4.36 0.25 -3.14
C HIS A 54 5.04 1.15 -4.17
N VAL A 55 5.82 2.14 -3.72
CA VAL A 55 6.65 2.97 -4.61
C VAL A 55 7.77 2.16 -5.30
N GLU A 56 8.09 0.99 -4.76
CA GLU A 56 9.08 0.04 -5.27
C GLU A 56 8.53 -0.90 -6.34
N SER A 57 7.22 -0.89 -6.57
CA SER A 57 6.62 -1.68 -7.65
C SER A 57 7.29 -1.30 -8.97
N PRO A 58 7.64 -2.24 -9.86
CA PRO A 58 8.39 -1.97 -11.10
C PRO A 58 7.50 -1.39 -12.20
N VAL A 59 6.69 -0.39 -11.86
CA VAL A 59 5.78 0.34 -12.74
C VAL A 59 6.03 1.85 -12.58
N ASN A 60 5.46 2.66 -13.48
CA ASN A 60 5.48 4.10 -13.28
C ASN A 60 4.42 4.49 -12.24
N THR A 61 4.80 4.53 -10.97
CA THR A 61 3.92 4.84 -9.84
C THR A 61 3.15 6.14 -10.07
N GLY A 62 3.81 7.21 -10.51
CA GLY A 62 3.14 8.50 -10.77
C GLY A 62 2.04 8.43 -11.83
N ILE A 63 2.20 7.61 -12.88
CA ILE A 63 1.14 7.38 -13.88
C ILE A 63 0.01 6.55 -13.28
N LEU A 64 0.34 5.48 -12.56
CA LEU A 64 -0.65 4.62 -11.92
C LEU A 64 -1.55 5.40 -10.96
N LEU A 65 -0.96 6.17 -10.04
CA LEU A 65 -1.71 6.96 -9.05
C LEU A 65 -2.63 7.99 -9.73
N LYS A 66 -2.13 8.68 -10.76
CA LYS A 66 -2.96 9.61 -11.56
C LYS A 66 -4.14 8.90 -12.23
N ASN A 67 -3.95 7.66 -12.68
CA ASN A 67 -5.05 6.88 -13.27
C ASN A 67 -6.09 6.52 -12.21
N ILE A 68 -5.67 6.08 -11.02
CA ILE A 68 -6.57 5.79 -9.89
C ILE A 68 -7.40 7.04 -9.53
N THR A 69 -6.75 8.20 -9.39
CA THR A 69 -7.44 9.46 -9.09
C THR A 69 -8.41 9.89 -10.20
N ARG A 70 -8.02 9.76 -11.48
CA ARG A 70 -8.89 10.09 -12.63
C ARG A 70 -10.15 9.24 -12.71
N GLU A 71 -10.06 8.02 -12.19
CA GLU A 71 -11.18 7.08 -12.08
C GLU A 71 -12.06 7.34 -10.86
N GLY A 72 -11.76 8.40 -10.09
CA GLY A 72 -12.54 8.80 -8.91
C GLY A 72 -12.26 7.97 -7.66
N SER A 73 -11.21 7.15 -7.67
CA SER A 73 -10.82 6.31 -6.54
C SER A 73 -9.72 6.97 -5.71
N ARG A 74 -9.72 6.71 -4.39
CA ARG A 74 -8.61 7.07 -3.49
C ARG A 74 -7.49 6.03 -3.63
N TYR A 75 -6.29 6.37 -3.17
CA TYR A 75 -5.18 5.43 -3.03
C TYR A 75 -4.38 5.70 -1.76
N GLY A 76 -3.67 4.67 -1.30
CA GLY A 76 -2.59 4.82 -0.34
C GLY A 76 -1.24 4.49 -0.96
N ILE A 77 -0.18 5.00 -0.34
CA ILE A 77 1.19 4.75 -0.74
C ILE A 77 1.88 3.92 0.32
N VAL A 78 2.66 2.95 -0.13
CA VAL A 78 3.49 2.11 0.72
C VAL A 78 4.95 2.33 0.38
N ILE A 79 5.78 2.34 1.42
CA ILE A 79 7.23 2.40 1.29
C ILE A 79 7.87 1.37 2.21
N ASN A 80 8.84 0.65 1.68
CA ASN A 80 9.68 -0.26 2.47
C ASN A 80 10.62 0.54 3.37
N SER A 81 10.94 -0.03 4.52
CA SER A 81 11.86 0.55 5.51
C SER A 81 13.23 0.96 4.95
N GLU A 82 13.72 0.22 3.96
CA GLU A 82 15.02 0.40 3.30
C GLU A 82 14.99 1.46 2.20
N THR A 83 13.80 1.86 1.77
CA THR A 83 13.62 2.84 0.70
C THR A 83 13.72 4.25 1.27
N PRO A 84 14.51 5.16 0.64
CA PRO A 84 14.57 6.55 1.05
C PRO A 84 13.20 7.23 1.05
N PHE A 85 12.85 7.90 2.16
CA PHE A 85 11.54 8.54 2.35
C PHE A 85 11.22 9.59 1.29
N GLU A 86 12.23 10.19 0.68
CA GLU A 86 12.10 11.17 -0.40
C GLU A 86 11.32 10.62 -1.60
N LYS A 87 11.28 9.29 -1.78
CA LYS A 87 10.52 8.66 -2.86
C LYS A 87 9.01 8.79 -2.72
N VAL A 88 8.48 9.00 -1.51
CA VAL A 88 7.03 9.18 -1.31
C VAL A 88 6.61 10.64 -1.37
N LEU A 89 7.53 11.59 -1.14
CA LEU A 89 7.23 13.04 -1.11
C LEU A 89 6.37 13.54 -2.29
N PRO A 90 6.62 13.14 -3.55
CA PRO A 90 5.82 13.62 -4.69
C PRO A 90 4.36 13.18 -4.67
N PHE A 91 3.97 12.24 -3.80
CA PHE A 91 2.65 11.63 -3.77
C PHE A 91 1.88 11.91 -2.47
N LEU A 92 2.51 12.53 -1.46
CA LEU A 92 1.93 12.67 -0.12
C LEU A 92 0.71 13.58 -0.07
N GLU A 93 0.66 14.64 -0.87
CA GLU A 93 -0.46 15.61 -0.84
C GLU A 93 -1.78 14.97 -1.30
N ASP A 94 -1.71 14.02 -2.23
CA ASP A 94 -2.87 13.36 -2.83
C ASP A 94 -3.16 11.97 -2.21
N ALA A 95 -2.22 11.41 -1.45
CA ALA A 95 -2.35 10.09 -0.84
C ALA A 95 -3.31 10.15 0.36
N ALA A 96 -4.29 9.25 0.39
CA ALA A 96 -5.21 9.15 1.51
C ALA A 96 -4.59 8.45 2.73
N LEU A 97 -3.52 7.68 2.51
CA LEU A 97 -2.80 6.93 3.54
C LEU A 97 -1.34 6.74 3.12
N LEU A 98 -0.41 6.86 4.07
CA LEU A 98 0.98 6.45 3.93
C LEU A 98 1.24 5.28 4.87
N LEU A 99 1.61 4.13 4.32
CA LEU A 99 2.05 2.94 5.06
C LEU A 99 3.57 2.81 4.96
N ILE A 100 4.25 2.94 6.10
CA ILE A 100 5.69 2.66 6.19
C ILE A 100 5.86 1.26 6.74
N MET A 101 6.51 0.39 5.96
CA MET A 101 6.79 -0.97 6.41
C MET A 101 7.85 -0.93 7.52
N SER A 102 7.58 -1.62 8.63
CA SER A 102 8.54 -1.79 9.74
C SER A 102 9.36 -3.09 9.66
N VAL A 103 9.08 -3.89 8.62
CA VAL A 103 9.71 -5.16 8.31
C VAL A 103 9.77 -5.32 6.79
N HIS A 104 10.69 -6.17 6.33
CA HIS A 104 10.71 -6.56 4.92
C HIS A 104 9.37 -7.22 4.54
N PRO A 105 8.70 -6.78 3.46
CA PRO A 105 7.40 -7.31 3.09
C PRO A 105 7.49 -8.77 2.63
N GLY A 106 6.44 -9.55 2.91
CA GLY A 106 6.27 -10.90 2.38
C GLY A 106 5.82 -11.94 3.40
N PHE A 107 6.21 -11.82 4.67
CA PHE A 107 5.88 -12.78 5.71
C PHE A 107 5.35 -12.11 6.98
N SER A 108 4.37 -12.76 7.60
CA SER A 108 3.87 -12.40 8.93
C SER A 108 4.78 -12.91 10.04
N GLY A 109 4.81 -12.23 11.19
CA GLY A 109 5.55 -12.68 12.37
C GLY A 109 7.01 -12.23 12.43
N SER A 110 7.46 -11.41 11.48
CA SER A 110 8.76 -10.76 11.52
C SER A 110 8.85 -9.80 12.72
N GLU A 111 10.00 -9.77 13.38
CA GLU A 111 10.23 -8.84 14.49
C GLU A 111 10.20 -7.40 14.00
N PHE A 112 9.58 -6.54 14.80
CA PHE A 112 9.56 -5.11 14.55
C PHE A 112 10.97 -4.53 14.65
N HIS A 113 11.45 -3.93 13.56
CA HIS A 113 12.77 -3.30 13.55
C HIS A 113 12.66 -1.84 14.01
N SER A 114 12.96 -1.61 15.30
CA SER A 114 12.92 -0.29 15.92
C SER A 114 13.76 0.78 15.20
N ARG A 115 14.79 0.36 14.46
CA ARG A 115 15.65 1.25 13.65
C ARG A 115 14.91 2.01 12.56
N PHE A 116 13.77 1.50 12.09
CA PHE A 116 12.98 2.14 11.04
C PHE A 116 11.91 3.09 11.58
N CYS A 117 11.68 3.08 12.90
CA CYS A 117 10.96 4.15 13.54
C CYS A 117 11.94 5.24 13.93
N VAL A 118 11.65 6.46 13.49
CA VAL A 118 12.27 7.65 14.08
C VAL A 118 11.91 7.62 15.57
N GLN A 119 12.86 7.26 16.42
CA GLN A 119 12.80 7.59 17.84
C GLN A 119 12.95 9.10 17.93
N ASP A 120 11.85 9.82 17.73
CA ASP A 120 11.85 11.23 18.02
C ASP A 120 11.86 11.41 19.54
N SER A 121 13.05 11.64 20.08
CA SER A 121 13.22 12.05 21.48
C SER A 121 12.85 13.52 21.70
N ARG A 122 12.54 14.29 20.64
CA ARG A 122 12.16 15.71 20.68
C ARG A 122 11.40 16.16 19.42
N SER A 123 10.08 15.96 19.34
CA SER A 123 9.11 16.98 18.88
C SER A 123 7.73 16.41 18.55
N SER A 124 6.74 17.08 19.10
CA SER A 124 5.34 17.03 18.69
C SER A 124 5.16 17.51 17.25
N LEU A 125 5.14 16.60 16.27
CA LEU A 125 4.46 16.83 14.99
C LEU A 125 3.46 15.71 14.75
N ILE A 126 2.29 15.91 15.33
CA ILE A 126 1.05 15.24 14.93
C ILE A 126 0.66 15.87 13.59
N TYR A 127 0.79 15.13 12.49
CA TYR A 127 0.15 15.48 11.24
C TYR A 127 -1.37 15.41 11.47
N ARG A 128 -2.03 16.57 11.35
CA ARG A 128 -3.49 16.70 11.30
C ARG A 128 -3.98 16.54 9.88
#